data_AF-A0A8S2Z807-F1
#
_entry.id   AF-A0A8S2Z807-F1
#
_cell.length_a   1.000
_cell.length_b   1.000
_cell.length_c   1.000
_cell.angle_alpha   90.00
_cell.angle_beta   90.00
_cell.angle_gamma   90.00
#
_symmetry.space_group_name_H-M   'P 1'
#
loop_
_entity.id
_entity.type
_entity.pdbx_description
1 polymer ?
#
loop_
_entity_poly.entity_id
_entity_poly.type
_entity_poly.pdbx_seq_one_letter_code
_entity_poly.pdbx_strand_id
1 'polypeptide(L)' 'TPGEDPFLTSQYVYSLINGLQRGEDERYLKIAADCKHYAAYDLENWNGTDRFHFDARVSDQDLIETYLPSFESCVRDAKV' A
#
# COMPACT_ATOMS: atom_id res chain seq x y z
N THR A 1 -5.73 -2.01 7.31
CA THR A 1 -4.73 -2.78 6.54
C THR A 1 -5.01 -4.26 6.68
N PRO A 2 -4.42 -5.17 5.88
CA PRO A 2 -4.56 -6.62 6.03
C PRO A 2 -3.68 -7.24 7.14
N GLY A 3 -3.11 -6.44 8.03
CA GLY A 3 -2.23 -6.86 9.11
C GLY A 3 -1.09 -5.89 9.35
N GLU A 4 -0.13 -6.31 10.20
CA GLU A 4 1.10 -5.59 10.51
C GLU A 4 2.34 -6.11 9.75
N ASP A 5 2.27 -7.33 9.21
CA ASP A 5 3.38 -7.95 8.49
C ASP A 5 3.53 -7.38 7.07
N PRO A 6 4.68 -6.79 6.71
CA PRO A 6 4.90 -6.22 5.38
C PRO A 6 4.83 -7.25 4.25
N PHE A 7 5.28 -8.49 4.52
CA PHE A 7 5.27 -9.56 3.52
C PHE A 7 3.83 -10.01 3.21
N LEU A 8 3.05 -10.33 4.24
CA LEU A 8 1.63 -10.68 4.11
C LEU A 8 0.84 -9.57 3.43
N THR A 9 1.09 -8.31 3.82
CA THR A 9 0.44 -7.15 3.19
C THR A 9 0.77 -7.06 1.70
N SER A 10 2.01 -7.33 1.31
CA SER A 10 2.42 -7.35 -0.10
C SER A 10 1.71 -8.45 -0.90
N GLN A 11 1.58 -9.66 -0.34
CA GLN A 11 0.84 -10.76 -0.97
C GLN A 11 -0.65 -10.43 -1.12
N TYR A 12 -1.23 -9.77 -0.11
CA TYR A 12 -2.62 -9.30 -0.17
C TYR A 12 -2.81 -8.27 -1.27
N VAL A 13 -1.92 -7.28 -1.36
CA VAL A 13 -1.95 -6.22 -2.38
C VAL A 13 -1.88 -6.81 -3.79
N TYR A 14 -0.92 -7.69 -4.07
CA TYR A 14 -0.81 -8.35 -5.37
C TYR A 14 -2.09 -9.13 -5.73
N SER A 15 -2.62 -9.91 -4.79
CA SER A 15 -3.82 -10.73 -5.02
C SER A 15 -5.06 -9.87 -5.25
N LEU A 16 -5.25 -8.83 -4.43
CA LEU A 16 -6.38 -7.92 -4.53
C LEU A 16 -6.35 -7.16 -5.85
N ILE A 17 -5.24 -6.51 -6.20
CA ILE A 17 -5.12 -5.73 -7.43
C ILE A 17 -5.36 -6.60 -8.65
N ASN A 18 -4.78 -7.80 -8.71
CA ASN A 18 -5.05 -8.70 -9.84
C ASN A 18 -6.53 -9.08 -9.95
N GLY A 19 -7.22 -9.29 -8.82
CA GLY A 19 -8.66 -9.55 -8.80
C GLY A 19 -9.52 -8.35 -9.21
N LEU A 20 -9.06 -7.13 -8.93
CA LEU A 20 -9.74 -5.89 -9.31
C LEU A 20 -9.49 -5.55 -10.79
N GLN A 21 -8.22 -5.55 -11.23
CA GLN A 21 -7.82 -4.99 -12.51
C GLN A 21 -7.97 -5.95 -13.70
N ARG A 22 -7.78 -7.26 -13.51
CA ARG A 22 -7.80 -8.22 -14.63
C ARG A 22 -9.25 -8.48 -15.07
N GLY A 23 -9.58 -8.03 -16.29
CA GLY A 23 -10.83 -8.34 -16.98
C GLY A 23 -10.75 -9.61 -17.82
N GLU A 24 -11.82 -9.91 -18.55
CA GLU A 24 -11.84 -11.03 -19.51
C GLU A 24 -10.91 -10.78 -20.71
N ASP A 25 -10.75 -9.51 -21.10
CA ASP A 25 -9.84 -9.05 -22.13
C ASP A 25 -8.69 -8.26 -21.49
N GLU A 26 -7.47 -8.78 -21.57
CA GLU A 26 -6.27 -8.20 -20.95
C GLU A 26 -5.92 -6.80 -21.47
N ARG A 27 -6.48 -6.38 -22.62
CA ARG A 27 -6.29 -5.02 -23.15
C ARG A 27 -7.03 -3.95 -22.36
N TYR A 28 -8.02 -4.35 -21.55
CA TYR A 28 -8.86 -3.44 -20.80
C TYR A 28 -8.81 -3.75 -19.31
N LEU A 29 -8.67 -2.70 -18.50
CA LEU A 29 -8.87 -2.82 -17.07
C LEU A 29 -10.34 -3.10 -16.79
N LYS A 30 -10.61 -4.06 -15.91
CA LYS A 30 -11.94 -4.26 -15.34
C LYS A 30 -12.33 -3.06 -14.47
N ILE A 31 -11.46 -2.71 -13.54
CA ILE A 31 -11.46 -1.45 -12.79
C ILE A 31 -10.01 -1.02 -12.54
N ALA A 32 -9.74 0.27 -12.45
CA ALA A 32 -8.44 0.77 -12.01
C ALA A 32 -8.34 0.66 -10.48
N ALA A 33 -7.30 0.00 -9.99
CA ALA A 33 -6.98 -0.02 -8.57
C ALA A 33 -6.09 1.18 -8.21
N ASP A 34 -6.10 1.56 -6.95
CA ASP A 34 -5.26 2.64 -6.41
C ASP A 34 -4.72 2.24 -5.04
N CYS A 35 -3.41 2.28 -4.87
CA CYS A 35 -2.74 1.90 -3.63
C CYS A 35 -2.56 3.10 -2.73
N LYS A 36 -3.01 2.95 -1.49
CA LYS A 36 -2.97 4.02 -0.51
C LYS A 36 -2.74 3.50 0.91
N HIS A 37 -2.24 4.33 1.82
CA HIS A 37 -1.85 5.74 1.63
C HIS A 37 -0.32 5.81 1.58
N TYR A 38 0.23 6.24 0.44
CA TYR A 38 1.68 6.32 0.23
C TYR A 38 2.24 7.59 0.90
N ALA A 39 3.09 7.53 1.92
CA ALA A 39 3.53 6.36 2.70
C ALA A 39 3.53 6.71 4.20
N ALA A 40 3.88 5.74 5.06
CA ALA A 40 3.98 5.92 6.52
C ALA A 40 2.72 6.49 7.18
N TYR A 41 1.55 6.10 6.67
CA TYR A 41 0.25 6.46 7.23
C TYR A 41 -0.35 5.28 8.01
N ASP A 42 -0.29 5.36 9.34
CA ASP A 42 -0.82 4.36 10.26
C ASP A 42 -1.52 4.97 11.50
N LEU A 43 -1.61 6.30 11.58
CA LEU A 43 -2.21 7.05 12.69
C LEU A 43 -3.30 8.01 12.19
N GLU A 44 -4.45 8.00 12.88
CA GLU A 44 -5.56 8.94 12.61
C GLU A 44 -5.49 10.18 13.51
N ASN A 45 -5.47 9.95 14.83
CA ASN A 45 -5.37 10.97 15.86
C ASN A 45 -4.85 10.31 17.14
N TRP A 46 -3.65 10.68 17.57
CA TRP A 46 -3.03 10.13 18.76
C TRP A 46 -2.30 11.23 19.54
N ASN A 47 -2.48 11.23 20.86
CA ASN A 47 -1.87 12.18 21.78
C ASN A 47 -2.04 13.66 21.36
N GLY A 48 -3.22 14.02 20.85
CA GLY A 48 -3.56 15.38 20.43
C GLY A 48 -2.97 15.82 19.07
N THR A 49 -2.31 14.91 18.34
CA THR A 49 -1.84 15.15 16.97
C THR A 49 -2.71 14.37 16.00
N ASP A 50 -3.37 15.06 15.07
CA ASP A 50 -4.12 14.42 13.99
C ASP A 50 -3.26 14.16 12.75
N ARG A 51 -3.76 13.29 11.87
CA ARG A 51 -3.10 12.91 10.62
C ARG A 51 -2.78 14.06 9.66
N PHE A 52 -3.49 15.18 9.73
CA PHE A 52 -3.24 16.34 8.88
C PHE A 52 -2.02 17.14 9.35
N HIS A 53 -1.60 16.93 10.60
CA HIS A 53 -0.51 17.66 11.25
C HIS A 53 0.66 16.76 11.65
N PHE A 54 0.55 15.44 11.44
CA PHE A 54 1.57 14.49 11.84
C PHE A 54 2.81 14.54 10.92
N ASP A 55 4.00 14.68 11.51
CA ASP A 55 5.31 14.61 10.82
C ASP A 55 5.98 13.28 11.15
N ALA A 56 5.76 12.28 10.28
CA ALA A 56 6.37 10.96 10.42
C ALA A 56 7.89 11.05 10.18
N ARG A 57 8.68 10.81 11.24
CA ARG A 57 10.14 10.71 11.16
C ARG A 57 10.55 9.26 11.00
N VAL A 58 10.72 8.82 9.76
CA VAL A 58 11.01 7.42 9.41
C VAL A 58 12.47 7.30 8.95
N SER A 59 13.18 6.27 9.43
CA SER A 59 14.53 5.96 8.95
C SER A 59 14.48 5.33 7.56
N ASP A 60 15.56 5.45 6.77
CA ASP A 60 15.62 4.78 5.45
C ASP A 60 15.43 3.26 5.57
N GLN A 61 15.94 2.67 6.67
CA GLN A 61 15.77 1.25 6.94
C GLN A 61 14.30 0.88 7.13
N ASP A 62 13.59 1.57 8.03
CA ASP A 62 12.17 1.28 8.29
C ASP A 62 11.30 1.58 7.08
N LEU A 63 11.66 2.62 6.32
CA LEU A 63 10.97 2.97 5.09
C LEU A 63 11.02 1.80 4.10
N ILE A 64 12.21 1.23 3.87
CA ILE A 64 12.42 0.13 2.92
C ILE A 64 11.86 -1.20 3.45
N GLU A 65 12.10 -1.52 4.73
CA GLU A 65 11.78 -2.84 5.30
C GLU A 65 10.32 -2.96 5.73
N THR A 66 9.66 -1.85 6.10
CA THR A 66 8.30 -1.88 6.70
C THR A 66 7.27 -1.15 5.84
N TYR A 67 7.52 0.10 5.46
CA TYR A 67 6.48 0.96 4.88
C TYR A 67 6.31 0.84 3.36
N LEU A 68 7.39 0.55 2.63
CA LEU A 68 7.38 0.46 1.16
C LEU A 68 7.09 -0.93 0.55
N PRO A 69 7.31 -2.10 1.20
CA PRO A 69 7.17 -3.40 0.54
C PRO A 69 5.82 -3.61 -0.17
N SER A 70 4.73 -3.18 0.48
CA SER A 70 3.39 -3.31 -0.09
C SER A 70 3.17 -2.43 -1.33
N PHE A 71 3.77 -1.24 -1.38
CA PHE A 71 3.72 -0.35 -2.53
C PHE A 71 4.65 -0.80 -3.64
N GLU A 72 5.80 -1.39 -3.30
CA GLU A 72 6.63 -2.08 -4.29
C GLU A 72 5.84 -3.18 -4.99
N SER A 73 5.12 -4.02 -4.22
CA SER A 73 4.27 -5.04 -4.83
C SER A 73 3.13 -4.45 -5.65
N CYS A 74 2.53 -3.35 -5.19
CA CYS A 74 1.49 -2.64 -5.93
C CYS A 74 1.95 -2.19 -7.33
N VAL A 75 3.07 -1.46 -7.39
CA VAL A 75 3.55 -0.82 -8.63
C VAL A 75 4.32 -1.82 -9.49
N ARG A 76 5.34 -2.46 -8.90
CA ARG A 76 6.25 -3.34 -9.63
C ARG A 76 5.57 -4.64 -10.06
N ASP A 77 4.82 -5.28 -9.17
CA ASP A 77 4.32 -6.64 -9.40
C ASP A 77 2.89 -6.61 -9.97
N ALA A 78 2.02 -5.76 -9.42
CA ALA A 78 0.60 -5.72 -9.78
C ALA A 78 0.22 -4.65 -10.83
N LYS A 79 1.19 -3.82 -11.25
CA LYS A 79 1.09 -2.87 -12.37
C LYS A 79 -0.02 -1.82 -12.19
N VAL A 80 -0.06 -1.23 -10.99
CA VAL A 80 -0.79 0.03 -10.73
C VAL A 80 0.12 1.22 -10.99
#